data_AF-A0A4W4GUP2-F1
#
_entry.id   AF-A0A4W4GUP2-F1
#
_cell.length_a   1.000
_cell.length_b   1.000
_cell.length_c   1.000
_cell.angle_alpha   90.00
_cell.angle_beta   90.00
_cell.angle_gamma   90.00
#
_symmetry.space_group_name_H-M   'P 1'
#
loop_
_entity.id
_entity.type
_entity.pdbx_description
1 polymer ?
#
loop_
_entity_poly.entity_id
_entity_poly.type
_entity_poly.pdbx_seq_one_letter_code
_entity_poly.pdbx_strand_id
1 'polypeptide(L)'
;MQGTPIAAIVSHWDSAQHSSEAPTDAFGEVEFAGFLRLSWDTPPATVYSILTDNWGLPTPNLVLSVEGGVGRSKIKSWVREVLRHGLVRAAQSTGAWIVAGGLREGVGRCLGEAVRDHFTAASSDSLAKVVTIGIAPWGLVSHREQLINLEVTITLCGYTL
;
A
#
# COMPACT_ATOMS: atom_id res chain seq x y z
N MET A 1 37.07 45.37 -9.72
CA MET A 1 36.10 44.75 -8.80
C MET A 1 35.78 43.36 -9.33
N GLN A 2 36.44 42.33 -8.80
CA GLN A 2 36.11 40.95 -9.14
C GLN A 2 34.96 40.49 -8.24
N GLY A 3 33.81 40.20 -8.84
CA GLY A 3 32.67 39.62 -8.14
C GLY A 3 32.97 38.17 -7.79
N THR A 4 32.85 37.84 -6.51
CA THR A 4 32.93 36.47 -6.01
C THR A 4 31.78 35.66 -6.60
N PRO A 5 32.02 34.48 -7.22
CA PRO A 5 30.92 33.62 -7.62
C PRO A 5 30.23 33.11 -6.36
N ILE A 6 28.91 33.33 -6.26
CA ILE A 6 28.08 32.69 -5.24
C ILE A 6 28.09 31.21 -5.59
N ALA A 7 28.99 30.45 -4.97
CA ALA A 7 28.90 29.01 -4.96
C ALA A 7 27.55 28.66 -4.33
N ALA A 8 26.62 28.17 -5.15
CA ALA A 8 25.38 27.61 -4.64
C ALA A 8 25.77 26.51 -3.65
N ILE A 9 25.54 26.76 -2.37
CA ILE A 9 25.65 25.74 -1.34
C ILE A 9 24.57 24.73 -1.70
N VAL A 10 24.99 23.56 -2.18
CA VAL A 10 24.08 22.43 -2.36
C VAL A 10 23.71 22.00 -0.94
N SER A 11 22.60 22.53 -0.44
CA SER A 11 22.00 22.08 0.80
C SER A 11 21.59 20.62 0.64
N HIS A 12 21.74 19.83 1.70
CA HIS A 12 21.18 18.49 1.75
C HIS A 12 19.65 18.59 1.58
N TRP A 13 19.08 17.74 0.73
CA TRP A 13 17.64 17.75 0.51
C TRP A 13 16.91 17.35 1.80
N ASP A 14 15.85 18.08 2.12
CA ASP A 14 15.01 17.89 3.30
C ASP A 14 13.56 17.93 2.84
N SER A 15 12.79 16.87 3.13
CA SER A 15 11.40 16.76 2.68
C SER A 15 10.51 17.88 3.23
N ALA A 16 10.74 18.33 4.46
CA ALA A 16 9.93 19.38 5.07
C ALA A 16 10.19 20.76 4.44
N GLN A 17 11.38 20.98 3.88
CA GLN A 17 11.77 22.28 3.31
C GLN A 17 11.75 22.32 1.78
N HIS A 18 11.84 21.17 1.12
CA HIS A 18 12.04 21.06 -0.33
C HIS A 18 10.97 20.21 -1.02
N SER A 19 9.83 19.98 -0.37
CA SER A 19 8.64 19.39 -1.00
C SER A 19 7.40 20.23 -0.74
N SER A 20 6.37 20.03 -1.56
CA SER A 20 5.08 20.72 -1.46
C SER A 20 3.98 19.72 -1.70
N GLU A 21 2.89 19.83 -0.95
CA GLU A 21 1.74 18.96 -1.15
C GLU A 21 0.84 19.44 -2.28
N ALA A 22 0.40 18.49 -3.08
CA ALA A 22 -0.66 18.66 -4.04
C ALA A 22 -1.65 17.51 -3.86
N PRO A 23 -2.91 17.67 -4.26
CA PRO A 23 -3.86 16.58 -4.22
C PRO A 23 -3.37 15.35 -5.00
N THR A 24 -3.81 14.16 -4.58
CA THR A 24 -3.37 12.92 -5.21
C THR A 24 -3.98 12.74 -6.61
N ASP A 25 -3.14 12.40 -7.57
CA ASP A 25 -3.48 12.09 -8.96
C ASP A 25 -3.41 10.57 -9.24
N ALA A 26 -3.17 9.76 -8.21
CA ALA A 26 -2.94 8.32 -8.33
C ALA A 26 -3.83 7.56 -7.33
N PHE A 27 -5.05 7.24 -7.76
CA PHE A 27 -6.01 6.42 -7.05
C PHE A 27 -6.93 5.69 -8.03
N GLY A 28 -7.52 4.57 -7.62
CA GLY A 28 -8.50 3.83 -8.43
C GLY A 28 -8.41 2.33 -8.25
N GLU A 29 -8.88 1.60 -9.25
CA GLU A 29 -8.80 0.14 -9.32
C GLU A 29 -7.83 -0.30 -10.44
N VAL A 30 -6.98 -1.27 -10.13
CA VAL A 30 -6.27 -2.10 -11.10
C VAL A 30 -7.03 -3.44 -11.17
N GLU A 31 -6.93 -4.19 -12.27
CA GLU A 31 -7.74 -5.40 -12.62
C GLU A 31 -8.18 -6.32 -11.47
N PHE A 32 -7.50 -6.35 -10.31
CA PHE A 32 -7.85 -7.17 -9.15
C PHE A 32 -7.70 -6.47 -7.77
N ALA A 33 -7.44 -5.16 -7.69
CA ALA A 33 -7.22 -4.46 -6.41
C ALA A 33 -7.41 -2.93 -6.49
N GLY A 34 -7.93 -2.34 -5.42
CA GLY A 34 -7.92 -0.88 -5.22
C GLY A 34 -6.54 -0.36 -4.78
N PHE A 35 -6.19 0.86 -5.18
CA PHE A 35 -4.96 1.53 -4.76
C PHE A 35 -5.20 3.02 -4.49
N LEU A 36 -4.34 3.58 -3.63
CA LEU A 36 -4.31 5.00 -3.29
C LEU A 36 -2.88 5.42 -2.96
N ARG A 37 -2.39 6.48 -3.61
CA ARG A 37 -1.16 7.16 -3.21
C ARG A 37 -1.46 8.20 -2.14
N LEU A 38 -0.69 8.15 -1.05
CA LEU A 38 -0.80 9.05 0.10
C LEU A 38 0.52 9.81 0.31
N SER A 39 0.43 10.99 0.93
CA SER A 39 1.60 11.69 1.47
C SER A 39 2.16 10.94 2.68
N TRP A 40 3.45 11.08 2.94
CA TRP A 40 4.16 10.33 3.99
C TRP A 40 3.70 10.72 5.41
N ASP A 41 3.15 11.92 5.58
CA ASP A 41 2.64 12.51 6.82
C ASP A 41 1.12 12.45 6.94
N THR A 42 0.43 11.78 6.01
CA THR A 42 -1.02 11.56 6.09
C THR A 42 -1.36 10.91 7.45
N PRO A 43 -2.25 11.51 8.26
CA PRO A 43 -2.59 10.96 9.57
C PRO A 43 -3.14 9.53 9.46
N PRO A 44 -2.69 8.57 10.28
CA PRO A 44 -3.19 7.19 10.25
C PRO A 44 -4.71 7.06 10.41
N ALA A 45 -5.33 7.98 11.17
CA ALA A 45 -6.78 8.02 11.33
C ALA A 45 -7.50 8.27 9.99
N THR A 46 -6.96 9.16 9.15
CA THR A 46 -7.48 9.41 7.80
C THR A 46 -7.37 8.16 6.94
N VAL A 47 -6.24 7.44 7.00
CA VAL A 47 -6.05 6.18 6.28
C VAL A 47 -7.08 5.14 6.71
N TYR A 48 -7.31 5.00 8.02
CA TYR A 48 -8.30 4.07 8.55
C TYR A 48 -9.73 4.40 8.07
N SER A 49 -10.12 5.68 8.11
CA SER A 49 -11.41 6.12 7.56
C SER A 49 -11.53 5.83 6.07
N ILE A 50 -10.50 6.06 5.26
CA ILE A 50 -10.54 5.71 3.85
C ILE A 50 -10.77 4.21 3.64
N LEU A 51 -10.02 3.37 4.37
CA LEU A 51 -10.15 1.91 4.27
C LEU A 51 -11.54 1.41 4.66
N THR A 52 -12.17 2.01 5.66
CA THR A 52 -13.47 1.56 6.19
C THR A 52 -14.65 2.25 5.53
N ASP A 53 -14.66 3.57 5.47
CA ASP A 53 -15.76 4.40 4.98
C ASP A 53 -15.81 4.46 3.45
N ASN A 54 -14.65 4.62 2.77
CA ASN A 54 -14.60 4.75 1.31
C ASN A 54 -14.46 3.41 0.60
N TRP A 55 -13.63 2.50 1.12
CA TRP A 55 -13.39 1.18 0.51
C TRP A 55 -14.27 0.07 1.10
N GLY A 56 -15.05 0.36 2.14
CA GLY A 56 -16.01 -0.57 2.70
C GLY A 56 -15.38 -1.79 3.38
N LEU A 57 -14.10 -1.70 3.80
CA LEU A 57 -13.47 -2.81 4.50
C LEU A 57 -14.09 -2.97 5.89
N PRO A 58 -14.44 -4.20 6.32
CA PRO A 58 -14.97 -4.43 7.65
C PRO A 58 -13.91 -4.07 8.69
N THR A 59 -14.33 -3.46 9.79
CA THR A 59 -13.46 -3.20 10.94
C THR A 59 -12.78 -4.50 11.40
N PRO A 60 -11.44 -4.51 11.52
CA PRO A 60 -10.73 -5.72 11.91
C PRO A 60 -10.89 -5.98 13.40
N ASN A 61 -11.04 -7.26 13.78
CA ASN A 61 -10.89 -7.69 15.17
C ASN A 61 -9.41 -7.86 15.57
N LEU A 62 -8.53 -7.95 14.58
CA LEU A 62 -7.09 -8.16 14.73
C LEU A 62 -6.35 -7.63 13.49
N VAL A 63 -5.16 -7.09 13.69
CA VAL A 63 -4.26 -6.69 12.59
C VAL A 63 -2.98 -7.52 12.68
N LEU A 64 -2.66 -8.23 11.59
CA LEU A 64 -1.48 -9.07 11.46
C LEU A 64 -0.48 -8.39 10.53
N SER A 65 0.62 -7.88 11.08
CA SER A 65 1.71 -7.32 10.28
C SER A 65 2.70 -8.42 9.89
N VAL A 66 2.97 -8.55 8.60
CA VAL A 66 3.92 -9.52 8.03
C VAL A 66 5.08 -8.77 7.41
N GLU A 67 6.20 -8.80 8.11
CA GLU A 67 7.47 -8.25 7.63
C GLU A 67 8.45 -9.37 7.29
N GLY A 68 9.31 -9.13 6.31
CA GLY A 68 10.29 -10.10 5.86
C GLY A 68 11.47 -9.48 5.15
N GLY A 69 12.55 -10.25 4.99
CA GLY A 69 13.75 -9.78 4.32
C GLY A 69 13.48 -9.31 2.89
N VAL A 70 14.08 -8.17 2.55
CA VAL A 70 14.03 -7.55 1.22
C VAL A 70 14.93 -8.34 0.26
N GLY A 71 14.50 -8.50 -1.00
CA GLY A 71 15.30 -9.11 -2.07
C GLY A 71 14.91 -10.54 -2.50
N ARG A 72 15.66 -11.08 -3.47
CA ARG A 72 15.35 -12.33 -4.19
C ARG A 72 15.85 -13.60 -3.49
N SER A 73 16.00 -13.58 -2.16
CA SER A 73 16.40 -14.78 -1.42
C SER A 73 15.35 -15.89 -1.60
N LYS A 74 15.79 -17.15 -1.74
CA LYS A 74 14.87 -18.28 -1.85
C LYS A 74 14.13 -18.44 -0.53
N ILE A 75 12.84 -18.11 -0.53
CA ILE A 75 11.95 -18.39 0.61
C ILE A 75 11.88 -19.90 0.81
N LYS A 76 12.06 -20.32 2.06
CA LYS A 76 11.98 -21.74 2.45
C LYS A 76 10.55 -22.24 2.24
N SER A 77 10.40 -23.47 1.74
CA SER A 77 9.09 -24.09 1.45
C SER A 77 8.15 -24.10 2.66
N TRP A 78 8.66 -24.34 3.87
CA TRP A 78 7.86 -24.32 5.09
C TRP A 78 7.23 -22.94 5.39
N VAL A 79 7.88 -21.83 5.01
CA VAL A 79 7.31 -20.48 5.20
C VAL A 79 6.10 -20.30 4.29
N ARG A 80 6.20 -20.75 3.03
CA ARG A 80 5.08 -20.74 2.08
C ARG A 80 3.90 -21.54 2.61
N GLU A 81 4.17 -22.70 3.22
CA GLU A 81 3.14 -23.56 3.81
C GLU A 81 2.44 -22.88 5.00
N VAL A 82 3.21 -22.30 5.92
CA VAL A 82 2.67 -21.55 7.06
C VAL A 82 1.81 -20.37 6.61
N LEU A 83 2.20 -19.64 5.56
CA LEU A 83 1.39 -18.56 5.02
C LEU A 83 0.07 -19.08 4.43
N ARG A 84 0.14 -20.12 3.59
CA ARG A 84 -1.03 -20.71 2.90
C ARG A 84 -2.05 -21.33 3.85
N HIS A 85 -1.59 -22.18 4.75
CA HIS A 85 -2.48 -23.01 5.56
C HIS A 85 -2.65 -22.51 7.00
N GLY A 86 -1.70 -21.73 7.50
CA GLY A 86 -1.79 -21.11 8.83
C GLY A 86 -2.37 -19.70 8.75
N LEU A 87 -1.58 -18.76 8.24
CA LEU A 87 -1.89 -17.33 8.32
C LEU A 87 -3.20 -16.96 7.62
N VAL A 88 -3.38 -17.36 6.36
CA VAL A 88 -4.56 -16.99 5.57
C VAL A 88 -5.83 -17.56 6.20
N ARG A 89 -5.81 -18.81 6.68
CA ARG A 89 -6.95 -19.42 7.38
C ARG A 89 -7.25 -18.75 8.72
N ALA A 90 -6.22 -18.42 9.50
CA ALA A 90 -6.40 -17.72 10.76
C ALA A 90 -7.05 -16.35 10.54
N ALA A 91 -6.55 -15.58 9.56
CA ALA A 91 -7.11 -14.28 9.22
C ALA A 91 -8.58 -14.37 8.76
N GLN A 92 -8.91 -15.39 7.96
CA GLN A 92 -10.29 -15.67 7.56
C GLN A 92 -11.18 -15.95 8.78
N SER A 93 -10.73 -16.82 9.69
CA SER A 93 -11.51 -17.26 10.85
C SER A 93 -11.80 -16.15 11.84
N THR A 94 -10.91 -15.16 11.97
CA THR A 94 -11.05 -14.07 12.96
C THR A 94 -11.57 -12.77 12.35
N GLY A 95 -11.64 -12.67 11.02
CA GLY A 95 -11.83 -11.39 10.34
C GLY A 95 -10.66 -10.43 10.57
N ALA A 96 -9.43 -10.94 10.54
CA ALA A 96 -8.24 -10.10 10.70
C ALA A 96 -7.86 -9.41 9.39
N TRP A 97 -7.26 -8.23 9.50
CA TRP A 97 -6.53 -7.62 8.39
C TRP A 97 -5.10 -8.15 8.39
N ILE A 98 -4.58 -8.50 7.20
CA ILE A 98 -3.16 -8.77 7.00
C ILE A 98 -2.53 -7.54 6.36
N VAL A 99 -1.52 -6.96 7.00
CA VAL A 99 -0.77 -5.80 6.48
C VAL A 99 0.66 -6.25 6.16
N ALA A 100 1.14 -5.96 4.95
CA ALA A 100 2.48 -6.35 4.51
C ALA A 100 3.05 -5.36 3.50
N GLY A 101 4.34 -5.52 3.17
CA GLY A 101 4.94 -4.86 2.02
C GLY A 101 4.21 -5.20 0.71
N GLY A 102 3.85 -4.17 -0.06
CA GLY A 102 3.07 -4.28 -1.30
C GLY A 102 3.90 -4.58 -2.56
N LEU A 103 5.22 -4.71 -2.43
CA LEU A 103 6.09 -5.08 -3.54
C LEU A 103 6.10 -6.59 -3.77
N ARG A 104 6.21 -7.02 -5.04
CA ARG A 104 6.20 -8.44 -5.44
C ARG A 104 7.57 -9.12 -5.21
N GLU A 105 8.05 -9.05 -3.98
CA GLU A 105 9.31 -9.64 -3.54
C GLU A 105 9.21 -10.26 -2.15
N GLY A 106 10.23 -11.03 -1.77
CA GLY A 106 10.33 -11.63 -0.45
C GLY A 106 9.02 -12.26 0.02
N VAL A 107 8.71 -12.04 1.30
CA VAL A 107 7.55 -12.63 1.98
C VAL A 107 6.23 -12.10 1.40
N GLY A 108 6.18 -10.83 1.00
CA GLY A 108 5.01 -10.22 0.38
C GLY A 108 4.55 -10.97 -0.88
N ARG A 109 5.49 -11.39 -1.74
CA ARG A 109 5.17 -12.26 -2.89
C ARG A 109 4.54 -13.58 -2.47
N CYS A 110 5.11 -14.26 -1.48
CA CYS A 110 4.57 -15.56 -1.02
C CYS A 110 3.21 -15.42 -0.35
N LEU A 111 2.99 -14.32 0.39
CA LEU A 111 1.70 -13.98 0.96
C LEU A 111 0.66 -13.74 -0.14
N GLY A 112 0.97 -12.93 -1.16
CA GLY A 112 0.07 -12.69 -2.29
C GLY A 112 -0.28 -13.97 -3.06
N GLU A 113 0.71 -14.85 -3.27
CA GLU A 113 0.46 -16.19 -3.84
C GLU A 113 -0.46 -17.02 -2.94
N ALA A 114 -0.26 -17.01 -1.61
CA ALA A 114 -1.09 -17.75 -0.67
C ALA A 114 -2.54 -17.26 -0.62
N VAL A 115 -2.74 -15.94 -0.59
CA VAL A 115 -4.05 -15.29 -0.60
C VAL A 115 -4.79 -15.60 -1.92
N ARG A 116 -4.10 -15.49 -3.06
CA ARG A 116 -4.68 -15.83 -4.36
C ARG A 116 -5.09 -17.31 -4.43
N ASP A 117 -4.21 -18.22 -4.03
CA ASP A 117 -4.50 -19.65 -4.05
C ASP A 117 -5.72 -19.98 -3.18
N HIS A 118 -5.84 -19.33 -2.02
CA HIS A 118 -7.02 -19.42 -1.16
C HIS A 118 -8.29 -18.93 -1.85
N PHE A 119 -8.25 -17.77 -2.52
CA PHE A 119 -9.38 -17.26 -3.29
C PHE A 119 -9.81 -18.21 -4.42
N THR A 120 -8.86 -18.79 -5.14
CA THR A 120 -9.18 -19.72 -6.24
C THR A 120 -9.74 -21.06 -5.75
N ALA A 121 -9.40 -21.47 -4.52
CA ALA A 121 -9.85 -22.73 -3.94
C ALA A 121 -11.16 -22.60 -3.13
N ALA A 122 -11.53 -21.38 -2.73
CA ALA A 122 -12.75 -21.11 -1.98
C ALA A 122 -13.99 -21.29 -2.88
N SER A 123 -14.98 -22.04 -2.39
CA SER A 123 -16.31 -22.09 -3.00
C SER A 123 -17.09 -20.80 -2.71
N SER A 124 -18.03 -20.47 -3.59
CA SER A 124 -18.85 -19.23 -3.56
C SER A 124 -19.53 -18.94 -2.21
N ASP A 125 -19.73 -19.96 -1.37
CA ASP A 125 -20.46 -19.87 -0.10
C ASP A 125 -19.58 -19.51 1.12
N SER A 126 -18.24 -19.48 0.98
CA SER A 126 -17.31 -19.18 2.08
C SER A 126 -16.84 -17.70 2.09
N LEU A 127 -17.81 -16.78 2.08
CA LEU A 127 -17.61 -15.34 1.82
C LEU A 127 -16.93 -14.53 2.95
N ALA A 128 -16.21 -15.16 3.86
CA ALA A 128 -15.24 -14.44 4.69
C ALA A 128 -14.02 -14.10 3.80
N LYS A 129 -14.10 -12.97 3.11
CA LYS A 129 -13.03 -12.45 2.25
C LYS A 129 -11.86 -12.01 3.14
N VAL A 130 -10.73 -12.70 3.04
CA VAL A 130 -9.49 -12.28 3.72
C VAL A 130 -9.11 -10.89 3.22
N VAL A 131 -8.94 -9.94 4.15
CA VAL A 131 -8.53 -8.57 3.84
C VAL A 131 -7.01 -8.48 3.92
N THR A 132 -6.37 -8.11 2.82
CA THR A 132 -4.92 -7.90 2.75
C THR A 132 -4.60 -6.51 2.24
N ILE A 133 -3.75 -5.78 2.97
CA ILE A 133 -3.32 -4.43 2.66
C ILE A 133 -1.82 -4.45 2.36
N GLY A 134 -1.46 -4.01 1.15
CA GLY A 134 -0.07 -3.90 0.70
C GLY A 134 0.42 -2.45 0.77
N ILE A 135 1.50 -2.19 1.49
CA ILE A 135 2.12 -0.86 1.60
C ILE A 135 3.42 -0.86 0.79
N ALA A 136 3.53 0.02 -0.20
CA ALA A 136 4.71 0.10 -1.07
C ALA A 136 5.18 1.55 -1.23
N PRO A 137 6.51 1.81 -1.17
CA PRO A 137 7.05 3.11 -1.54
C PRO A 137 6.76 3.41 -3.01
N TRP A 138 6.10 4.53 -3.29
CA TRP A 138 5.70 4.92 -4.65
C TRP A 138 6.88 4.92 -5.65
N GLY A 139 8.06 5.35 -5.20
CA GLY A 139 9.27 5.36 -6.02
C GLY A 139 9.78 3.99 -6.47
N LEU A 140 9.34 2.90 -5.81
CA LEU A 140 9.70 1.52 -6.15
C LEU A 140 8.60 0.79 -6.94
N VAL A 141 7.43 1.42 -7.12
CA VAL A 141 6.35 0.87 -7.94
C VAL A 141 6.75 0.96 -9.42
N SER A 142 6.82 -0.20 -10.08
CA SER A 142 7.09 -0.29 -11.52
C SER A 142 5.87 0.15 -12.32
N HIS A 143 6.09 0.83 -13.45
CA HIS A 143 5.05 1.37 -14.31
C HIS A 143 4.08 2.34 -13.60
N ARG A 144 4.53 3.03 -12.55
CA ARG A 144 3.71 3.95 -11.75
C ARG A 144 3.11 5.09 -12.57
N GLU A 145 3.72 5.43 -13.70
CA GLU A 145 3.21 6.41 -14.65
C GLU A 145 1.84 6.03 -15.25
N GLN A 146 1.53 4.73 -15.33
CA GLN A 146 0.23 4.24 -15.81
C GLN A 146 -0.85 4.33 -14.73
N LEU A 147 -0.47 4.54 -13.48
CA LEU A 147 -1.36 4.65 -12.33
C LEU A 147 -1.72 6.12 -12.02
N ILE A 148 -1.10 7.07 -12.72
CA ILE A 148 -1.41 8.49 -12.61
C ILE A 148 -2.57 8.78 -13.57
N ASN A 149 -3.70 9.21 -13.01
CA ASN A 149 -4.84 9.67 -13.78
C ASN A 149 -4.91 11.20 -13.74
N LEU A 150 -4.46 11.83 -14.82
CA LEU A 150 -4.45 13.29 -14.97
C LEU A 150 -5.86 13.87 -15.24
N GLU A 151 -6.90 13.05 -15.47
CA GLU A 151 -8.26 13.54 -15.73
C GLU A 151 -9.03 13.97 -14.48
N VAL A 152 -8.41 13.97 -13.31
CA VAL A 152 -9.00 14.56 -12.10
C VAL A 152 -8.64 16.04 -12.06
N THR A 153 -9.36 16.84 -12.84
CA THR A 153 -9.43 18.29 -12.61
C THR A 153 -10.11 18.49 -11.27
N ILE A 154 -9.33 18.81 -10.24
CA ILE A 154 -9.88 19.15 -8.94
C ILE A 154 -10.54 20.51 -9.08
N THR A 155 -11.86 20.47 -9.28
CA THR A 155 -12.70 21.61 -8.94
C THR A 155 -12.55 21.77 -7.43
N LEU A 156 -11.85 22.82 -7.01
CA LEU A 156 -11.81 23.24 -5.62
C LEU A 156 -13.26 23.47 -5.16
N CYS A 157 -13.85 22.51 -4.45
CA CYS A 157 -15.00 22.81 -3.61
C CYS A 157 -14.49 23.73 -2.52
N GLY A 158 -14.73 25.03 -2.71
CA GLY A 158 -14.31 26.08 -1.81
C GLY A 158 -14.87 25.87 -0.41
N TYR A 159 -14.04 26.18 0.57
CA TYR A 159 -14.51 26.78 1.81
C TYR A 159 -13.67 28.03 2.07
N THR A 160 -14.37 29.15 1.93
CA THR A 160 -14.02 30.49 2.40
C THR A 160 -14.00 30.49 3.94
N LEU A 161 -13.00 31.12 4.53
CA LEU A 161 -13.19 32.04 5.65
C LEU A 161 -12.68 33.42 5.21
#